data_AF-A0A0F2P062-F1
#
_entry.id   AF-A0A0F2P062-F1
#
_cell.length_a   1.000
_cell.length_b   1.000
_cell.length_c   1.000
_cell.angle_alpha   90.00
_cell.angle_beta   90.00
_cell.angle_gamma   90.00
#
_symmetry.space_group_name_H-M   'P 1'
#
loop_
_entity.id
_entity.type
_entity.pdbx_description
1 polymer ?
#
loop_
_entity_poly.entity_id
_entity_poly.type
_entity_poly.pdbx_seq_one_letter_code
_entity_poly.pdbx_strand_id
1 'polypeptide(L)'
;MSLPPISTDYHKKLVSIPHFHGIITTNYDNLFEDNCGNGCQVIVTPEDVPYIDNKKKQIFKVHGDLSKPESIIISSSDYNTFFKYDSQNNVYWSVIKERIATKNVLFLGYNIEDSNIRVIYEKITDSLKHHKKECFLVAPNLNQAKINDLNRQDIHYIDSKAEEIIDELIDNIKANIVADLHLNKVSADTFKRFCNNYQIAPDLKDGESNFIVSGFKGLKNEPLDGKINFKIKKESEAIKSLKELIEGNYFGEIDISKEELEKMNLTYNGITAVSTEDADRLKIKSTPRVDSKIDLRFENGEEFTDIPVVIFTSKVKIEIRAQLINSVLSITIHLPITENLEPKVHYSHNEICERVQDEIALFTILENFTKGSKFTAYGKDGFQTTNTFGTIPDLHQHSVNMLNYLGKLKEIENNYNIRFTNFPFTSISESIDSIDIVHSVINNKPLSGTMNSDKLLEVDIDKSAENIIQVLEEIDTGKFPLTSHFEEVEYIELIGHKLNLGYKIVEYLDLEVTNWDSIKSKRENVAFVKSKTKQVKIFYSSEKN
;
A
#
# COMPACT_ATOMS: atom_id res chain seq x y z
N MET A 1 -62.53 -10.51 11.46
CA MET A 1 -61.10 -10.16 11.35
C MET A 1 -60.31 -11.33 11.89
N SER A 2 -59.42 -11.90 11.08
CA SER A 2 -58.43 -12.86 11.58
C SER A 2 -57.55 -12.17 12.61
N LEU A 3 -57.10 -12.91 13.63
CA LEU A 3 -56.10 -12.38 14.55
C LEU A 3 -54.79 -12.14 13.78
N PRO A 4 -54.09 -11.03 14.03
CA PRO A 4 -52.79 -10.81 13.41
C PRO A 4 -51.79 -11.89 13.89
N PRO A 5 -50.84 -12.30 13.05
CA PRO A 5 -49.82 -13.26 13.43
C PRO A 5 -48.95 -12.70 14.56
N ILE A 6 -48.44 -13.58 15.43
CA ILE A 6 -47.54 -13.19 16.52
C ILE A 6 -46.21 -12.64 15.97
N SER A 7 -45.68 -13.25 14.90
CA SER A 7 -44.52 -12.78 14.14
C SER A 7 -44.55 -13.33 12.72
N THR A 8 -43.89 -12.63 11.79
CA THR A 8 -43.66 -13.09 10.42
C THR A 8 -42.17 -13.11 10.04
N ASP A 9 -41.28 -12.97 11.03
CA ASP A 9 -39.84 -12.80 10.79
C ASP A 9 -39.22 -13.97 10.02
N TYR A 10 -39.62 -15.20 10.34
CA TYR A 10 -39.12 -16.39 9.64
C TYR A 10 -39.69 -16.55 8.23
N HIS A 11 -40.92 -16.09 7.98
CA HIS A 11 -41.47 -16.01 6.62
C HIS A 11 -40.62 -15.04 5.78
N LYS A 12 -40.31 -13.87 6.34
CA LYS A 12 -39.41 -12.87 5.73
C LYS A 12 -38.02 -13.43 5.45
N LYS A 13 -37.41 -14.13 6.41
CA LYS A 13 -36.10 -14.77 6.24
C LYS A 13 -36.13 -15.78 5.09
N LEU A 14 -37.10 -16.69 5.06
CA LEU A 14 -37.23 -17.70 4.00
C LEU A 14 -37.44 -17.10 2.61
N VAL A 15 -38.33 -16.12 2.46
CA VAL A 15 -38.53 -15.47 1.16
C VAL A 15 -37.32 -14.65 0.73
N SER A 16 -36.51 -14.15 1.67
CA SER A 16 -35.28 -13.42 1.35
C SER A 16 -34.17 -14.33 0.80
N ILE A 17 -34.11 -15.62 1.17
CA ILE A 17 -33.07 -16.54 0.68
C ILE A 17 -33.28 -16.84 -0.82
N PRO A 18 -32.42 -16.35 -1.73
CA PRO A 18 -32.65 -16.47 -3.17
C PRO A 18 -32.37 -17.89 -3.71
N HIS A 19 -31.74 -18.77 -2.93
CA HIS A 19 -31.57 -20.18 -3.25
C HIS A 19 -32.91 -20.92 -3.31
N PHE A 20 -33.90 -20.50 -2.53
CA PHE A 20 -35.25 -21.04 -2.57
C PHE A 20 -36.05 -20.36 -3.68
N HIS A 21 -36.16 -21.04 -4.82
CA HIS A 21 -36.86 -20.55 -6.01
C HIS A 21 -38.38 -20.68 -5.90
N GLY A 22 -38.86 -21.63 -5.11
CA GLY A 22 -40.28 -21.83 -4.85
C GLY A 22 -40.55 -22.32 -3.44
N ILE A 23 -41.76 -22.05 -2.97
CA ILE A 23 -42.32 -22.49 -1.70
C ILE A 23 -43.61 -23.23 -2.06
N ILE A 24 -43.78 -24.45 -1.56
CA ILE A 24 -45.04 -25.19 -1.67
C ILE A 24 -45.62 -25.25 -0.27
N THR A 25 -46.85 -24.78 -0.09
CA THR A 25 -47.49 -24.70 1.22
C THR A 25 -48.92 -25.20 1.20
N THR A 26 -49.33 -25.84 2.29
CA THR A 26 -50.71 -26.24 2.60
C THR A 26 -51.45 -25.16 3.42
N ASN A 27 -50.77 -24.07 3.79
CA ASN A 27 -51.36 -22.96 4.52
C ASN A 27 -52.23 -22.09 3.58
N TYR A 28 -53.35 -21.59 4.12
CA TYR A 28 -54.27 -20.71 3.39
C TYR A 28 -53.94 -19.22 3.55
N ASP A 29 -53.21 -18.85 4.61
CA ASP A 29 -52.82 -17.47 4.94
C ASP A 29 -51.84 -16.85 3.94
N ASN A 30 -51.64 -15.53 4.03
CA ASN A 30 -50.81 -14.75 3.11
C ASN A 30 -49.44 -14.36 3.72
N LEU A 31 -48.95 -15.10 4.72
CA LEU A 31 -47.78 -14.67 5.51
C LEU A 31 -46.49 -14.60 4.69
N PHE A 32 -46.33 -15.41 3.63
CA PHE A 32 -45.17 -15.35 2.74
C PHE A 32 -45.27 -14.19 1.76
N GLU A 33 -46.46 -13.98 1.23
CA GLU A 33 -46.85 -12.99 0.23
C GLU A 33 -46.64 -11.58 0.77
N ASP A 34 -47.14 -11.33 1.98
CA ASP A 34 -47.03 -10.05 2.68
C ASP A 34 -45.57 -9.66 2.93
N ASN A 35 -44.67 -10.65 3.07
CA ASN A 35 -43.25 -10.43 3.31
C ASN A 35 -42.38 -10.35 2.04
N CYS A 36 -42.91 -10.74 0.89
CA CYS A 36 -42.17 -10.79 -0.37
C CYS A 36 -42.62 -9.71 -1.36
N GLY A 37 -43.83 -9.17 -1.19
CA GLY A 37 -44.41 -8.16 -2.07
C GLY A 37 -44.34 -8.56 -3.54
N ASN A 38 -43.91 -7.65 -4.40
CA ASN A 38 -43.82 -7.88 -5.85
C ASN A 38 -42.74 -8.90 -6.27
N GLY A 39 -41.88 -9.35 -5.33
CA GLY A 39 -40.82 -10.34 -5.59
C GLY A 39 -41.32 -11.79 -5.63
N CYS A 40 -42.56 -12.04 -5.21
CA CYS A 40 -43.18 -13.36 -5.23
C CYS A 40 -44.39 -13.39 -6.18
N GLN A 41 -44.76 -14.60 -6.59
CA GLN A 41 -45.97 -14.89 -7.34
C GLN A 41 -46.71 -16.04 -6.67
N VAL A 42 -47.97 -15.80 -6.34
CA VAL A 42 -48.88 -16.82 -5.79
C VAL A 42 -49.48 -17.61 -6.93
N ILE A 43 -49.47 -18.93 -6.80
CA ILE A 43 -49.97 -19.89 -7.79
C ILE A 43 -50.89 -20.84 -7.04
N VAL A 44 -52.19 -20.78 -7.33
CA VAL A 44 -53.24 -21.48 -6.58
C VAL A 44 -53.99 -22.45 -7.46
N THR A 45 -54.28 -22.06 -8.71
CA THR A 45 -55.12 -22.82 -9.63
C THR A 45 -54.41 -23.11 -10.96
N PRO A 46 -54.93 -24.05 -11.78
CA PRO A 46 -54.36 -24.35 -13.10
C PRO A 46 -54.27 -23.13 -14.03
N GLU A 47 -55.19 -22.16 -13.91
CA GLU A 47 -55.21 -20.93 -14.70
C GLU A 47 -54.00 -20.02 -14.42
N ASP A 48 -53.36 -20.17 -13.26
CA ASP A 48 -52.16 -19.39 -12.89
C ASP A 48 -50.90 -19.92 -13.61
N VAL A 49 -50.90 -21.18 -14.07
CA VAL A 49 -49.71 -21.87 -14.60
C VAL A 49 -49.10 -21.20 -15.85
N PRO A 50 -49.86 -20.77 -16.88
CA PRO A 50 -49.29 -20.14 -18.06
C PRO A 50 -48.56 -18.82 -17.78
N TYR A 51 -48.83 -18.19 -16.63
CA TYR A 51 -48.30 -16.89 -16.24
C TYR A 51 -47.15 -16.98 -15.23
N ILE A 52 -46.63 -18.19 -14.96
CA ILE A 52 -45.52 -18.38 -14.03
C ILE A 52 -44.28 -17.62 -14.51
N ASP A 53 -43.83 -16.67 -13.70
CA ASP A 53 -42.61 -15.89 -13.90
C ASP A 53 -41.45 -16.53 -13.13
N ASN A 54 -40.47 -17.07 -13.87
CA ASN A 54 -39.29 -17.69 -13.28
C ASN A 54 -38.33 -16.69 -12.61
N LYS A 55 -38.53 -15.38 -12.79
CA LYS A 55 -37.77 -14.33 -12.08
C LYS A 55 -38.29 -14.07 -10.68
N LYS A 56 -39.56 -14.41 -10.41
CA LYS A 56 -40.20 -14.28 -9.10
C LYS A 56 -40.09 -15.58 -8.32
N LYS A 57 -40.14 -15.45 -6.99
CA LYS A 57 -40.25 -16.63 -6.12
C LYS A 57 -41.69 -17.16 -6.19
N GLN A 58 -41.82 -18.45 -6.50
CA GLN A 58 -43.10 -19.09 -6.79
C GLN A 58 -43.70 -19.65 -5.50
N ILE A 59 -44.89 -19.20 -5.09
CA ILE A 59 -45.59 -19.71 -3.90
C ILE A 59 -46.77 -20.55 -4.39
N PHE A 60 -46.64 -21.87 -4.32
CA PHE A 60 -47.69 -22.82 -4.67
C PHE A 60 -48.54 -23.12 -3.43
N LYS A 61 -49.83 -22.77 -3.49
CA LYS A 61 -50.78 -23.02 -2.40
C LYS A 61 -51.67 -24.18 -2.77
N VAL A 62 -51.31 -25.37 -2.30
CA VAL A 62 -51.90 -26.62 -2.79
C VAL A 62 -53.29 -26.91 -2.22
N HIS A 63 -53.64 -26.29 -1.09
CA HIS A 63 -54.96 -26.40 -0.47
C HIS A 63 -55.84 -25.18 -0.73
N GLY A 64 -55.43 -24.26 -1.62
CA GLY A 64 -56.16 -23.04 -1.90
C GLY A 64 -55.68 -21.84 -1.08
N ASP A 65 -56.38 -20.73 -1.24
CA ASP A 65 -55.99 -19.41 -0.73
C ASP A 65 -57.18 -18.68 -0.10
N LEU A 66 -56.99 -17.98 1.03
CA LEU A 66 -58.06 -17.24 1.70
C LEU A 66 -58.66 -16.10 0.85
N SER A 67 -57.90 -15.57 -0.11
CA SER A 67 -58.36 -14.57 -1.08
C SER A 67 -59.14 -15.16 -2.26
N LYS A 68 -59.07 -16.47 -2.47
CA LYS A 68 -59.83 -17.23 -3.47
C LYS A 68 -60.61 -18.37 -2.78
N PRO A 69 -61.69 -18.07 -2.01
CA PRO A 69 -62.38 -19.07 -1.18
C PRO A 69 -62.85 -20.32 -1.93
N GLU A 70 -63.17 -20.20 -3.21
CA GLU A 70 -63.56 -21.30 -4.11
C GLU A 70 -62.44 -22.32 -4.37
N SER A 71 -61.19 -21.95 -4.10
CA SER A 71 -60.03 -22.83 -4.23
C SER A 71 -59.72 -23.65 -2.97
N ILE A 72 -60.37 -23.34 -1.84
CA ILE A 72 -60.05 -23.93 -0.53
C ILE A 72 -60.45 -25.40 -0.48
N ILE A 73 -59.52 -26.23 0.00
CA ILE A 73 -59.70 -27.67 0.19
C ILE A 73 -59.74 -27.97 1.69
N ILE A 74 -60.93 -28.23 2.23
CA ILE A 74 -61.09 -28.46 3.68
C ILE A 74 -62.06 -29.60 4.02
N SER A 75 -63.09 -29.81 3.20
CA SER A 75 -64.09 -30.87 3.42
C SER A 75 -63.67 -32.19 2.78
N SER A 76 -64.21 -33.31 3.28
CA SER A 76 -63.97 -34.63 2.69
C SER A 76 -64.40 -34.71 1.21
N SER A 77 -65.43 -33.96 0.82
CA SER A 77 -65.82 -33.81 -0.60
C SER A 77 -64.76 -33.08 -1.42
N ASP A 78 -64.11 -32.06 -0.86
CA ASP A 78 -63.05 -31.33 -1.55
C ASP A 78 -61.84 -32.25 -1.76
N TYR A 79 -61.45 -33.02 -0.75
CA TYR A 79 -60.38 -34.01 -0.87
C TYR A 79 -60.70 -35.10 -1.90
N ASN A 80 -61.92 -35.65 -1.89
CA ASN A 80 -62.34 -36.64 -2.89
C ASN A 80 -62.29 -36.07 -4.32
N THR A 81 -62.62 -34.80 -4.46
CA THR A 81 -62.59 -34.07 -5.74
C THR A 81 -61.14 -33.80 -6.16
N PHE A 82 -60.32 -33.33 -5.23
CA PHE A 82 -58.89 -33.10 -5.38
C PHE A 82 -58.12 -34.35 -5.83
N PHE A 83 -58.29 -35.48 -5.14
CA PHE A 83 -57.65 -36.74 -5.48
C PHE A 83 -58.19 -37.36 -6.78
N LYS A 84 -59.46 -37.14 -7.12
CA LYS A 84 -60.02 -37.56 -8.42
C LYS A 84 -59.40 -36.76 -9.58
N TYR A 85 -59.21 -35.45 -9.42
CA TYR A 85 -58.60 -34.60 -10.45
C TYR A 85 -57.06 -34.64 -10.48
N ASP A 86 -56.39 -35.19 -9.45
CA ASP A 86 -54.94 -35.54 -9.48
C ASP A 86 -54.64 -36.73 -10.41
N SER A 87 -55.67 -37.41 -10.94
CA SER A 87 -55.48 -38.49 -11.91
C SER A 87 -55.13 -37.95 -13.32
N GLN A 88 -53.84 -37.82 -13.54
CA GLN A 88 -53.12 -37.85 -14.83
C GLN A 88 -53.18 -36.64 -15.79
N ASN A 89 -54.17 -35.72 -15.71
CA ASN A 89 -54.27 -34.61 -16.69
C ASN A 89 -54.27 -33.18 -16.09
N ASN A 90 -54.02 -33.01 -14.78
CA ASN A 90 -53.97 -31.67 -14.18
C ASN A 90 -52.57 -31.03 -14.36
N VAL A 91 -52.53 -29.93 -15.12
CA VAL A 91 -51.30 -29.18 -15.42
C VAL A 91 -50.67 -28.58 -14.15
N TYR A 92 -51.47 -28.12 -13.19
CA TYR A 92 -50.98 -27.59 -11.91
C TYR A 92 -50.14 -28.62 -11.14
N TRP A 93 -50.67 -29.83 -10.99
CA TRP A 93 -49.96 -30.94 -10.36
C TRP A 93 -48.75 -31.40 -11.15
N SER A 94 -48.80 -31.30 -12.48
CA SER A 94 -47.65 -31.64 -13.32
C SER A 94 -46.47 -30.71 -13.06
N VAL A 95 -46.71 -29.41 -12.88
CA VAL A 95 -45.67 -28.43 -12.51
C VAL A 95 -45.12 -28.73 -11.12
N ILE A 96 -45.97 -28.97 -10.11
CA ILE A 96 -45.50 -29.30 -8.76
C ILE A 96 -44.65 -30.58 -8.75
N LYS A 97 -45.11 -31.62 -9.45
CA LYS A 97 -44.39 -32.88 -9.62
C LYS A 97 -43.02 -32.67 -10.27
N GLU A 98 -42.95 -31.83 -11.30
CA GLU A 98 -41.69 -31.44 -11.93
C GLU A 98 -40.76 -30.74 -10.93
N ARG A 99 -41.25 -29.76 -10.16
CA ARG A 99 -40.43 -29.03 -9.18
C ARG A 99 -39.84 -29.96 -8.13
N ILE A 100 -40.64 -30.88 -7.59
CA ILE A 100 -40.18 -31.90 -6.61
C ILE A 100 -39.17 -32.86 -7.26
N ALA A 101 -39.36 -33.23 -8.53
CA ALA A 101 -38.46 -34.13 -9.23
C ALA A 101 -37.10 -33.48 -9.59
N THR A 102 -37.06 -32.18 -9.86
CA THR A 102 -35.86 -31.49 -10.37
C THR A 102 -35.08 -30.70 -9.32
N LYS A 103 -35.65 -30.47 -8.12
CA LYS A 103 -35.05 -29.67 -7.04
C LYS A 103 -34.90 -30.47 -5.76
N ASN A 104 -33.94 -30.07 -4.92
CA ASN A 104 -33.86 -30.56 -3.54
C ASN A 104 -35.03 -29.97 -2.74
N VAL A 105 -35.60 -30.76 -1.83
CA VAL A 105 -36.79 -30.38 -1.06
C VAL A 105 -36.44 -30.28 0.43
N LEU A 106 -36.87 -29.19 1.07
CA LEU A 106 -36.74 -28.96 2.51
C LEU A 106 -38.14 -28.83 3.11
N PHE A 107 -38.53 -29.78 3.95
CA PHE A 107 -39.77 -29.77 4.69
C PHE A 107 -39.57 -29.05 6.03
N LEU A 108 -40.33 -27.97 6.24
CA LEU A 108 -40.30 -27.13 7.45
C LEU A 108 -41.71 -27.00 8.04
N GLY A 109 -41.84 -27.13 9.37
CA GLY A 109 -43.14 -26.97 10.05
C GLY A 109 -44.18 -28.01 9.65
N TYR A 110 -43.74 -29.16 9.15
CA TYR A 110 -44.58 -30.16 8.50
C TYR A 110 -44.62 -31.45 9.31
N ASN A 111 -45.82 -32.02 9.48
CA ASN A 111 -45.96 -33.40 9.93
C ASN A 111 -46.04 -34.30 8.69
N ILE A 112 -45.07 -35.20 8.50
CA ILE A 112 -45.02 -36.10 7.35
C ILE A 112 -46.21 -37.08 7.27
N GLU A 113 -47.03 -37.13 8.33
CA GLU A 113 -48.28 -37.88 8.36
C GLU A 113 -49.46 -37.18 7.66
N ASP A 114 -49.30 -35.94 7.17
CA ASP A 114 -50.30 -35.35 6.27
C ASP A 114 -50.37 -36.17 4.98
N SER A 115 -51.43 -36.97 4.89
CA SER A 115 -51.65 -37.96 3.85
C SER A 115 -51.73 -37.34 2.46
N ASN A 116 -52.06 -36.05 2.35
CA ASN A 116 -52.30 -35.40 1.07
C ASN A 116 -51.01 -35.20 0.29
N ILE A 117 -49.98 -34.65 0.93
CA ILE A 117 -48.70 -34.40 0.29
C ILE A 117 -47.81 -35.65 0.34
N ARG A 118 -47.96 -36.52 1.36
CA ARG A 118 -47.27 -37.81 1.41
C ARG A 118 -47.58 -38.67 0.18
N VAL A 119 -48.85 -38.84 -0.18
CA VAL A 119 -49.26 -39.64 -1.35
C VAL A 119 -48.69 -39.06 -2.65
N ILE A 120 -48.64 -37.74 -2.77
CA ILE A 120 -48.11 -37.07 -3.96
C ILE A 120 -46.60 -37.26 -4.05
N TYR A 121 -45.89 -37.10 -2.93
CA TYR A 121 -44.45 -37.33 -2.85
C TYR A 121 -44.06 -38.79 -3.12
N GLU A 122 -44.77 -39.76 -2.54
CA GLU A 122 -44.55 -41.20 -2.77
C GLU A 122 -44.72 -41.54 -4.25
N LYS A 123 -45.79 -41.06 -4.91
CA LYS A 123 -45.99 -41.28 -6.36
C LYS A 123 -44.84 -40.75 -7.23
N ILE A 124 -44.28 -39.59 -6.87
CA ILE A 124 -43.17 -38.97 -7.61
C ILE A 124 -41.88 -39.78 -7.38
N THR A 125 -41.59 -40.09 -6.12
CA THR A 125 -40.35 -40.77 -5.72
C THR A 125 -40.30 -42.23 -6.17
N ASP A 126 -41.42 -42.95 -6.15
CA ASP A 126 -41.53 -44.32 -6.69
C ASP A 126 -41.14 -44.39 -8.17
N SER A 127 -41.47 -43.34 -8.94
CA SER A 127 -41.15 -43.25 -10.36
C SER A 127 -39.66 -42.97 -10.63
N LEU A 128 -38.98 -42.27 -9.70
CA LEU A 128 -37.59 -41.84 -9.83
C LEU A 128 -36.58 -42.83 -9.19
N LYS A 129 -37.03 -43.66 -8.25
CA LYS A 129 -36.19 -44.61 -7.50
C LYS A 129 -34.93 -43.92 -6.93
N HIS A 130 -33.75 -44.42 -7.25
CA HIS A 130 -32.45 -43.93 -6.75
C HIS A 130 -31.92 -42.68 -7.47
N HIS A 131 -32.64 -42.14 -8.47
CA HIS A 131 -32.21 -40.95 -9.21
C HIS A 131 -32.89 -39.66 -8.75
N LYS A 132 -33.57 -39.70 -7.61
CA LYS A 132 -34.26 -38.54 -7.03
C LYS A 132 -33.30 -37.51 -6.45
N LYS A 133 -33.79 -36.30 -6.24
CA LYS A 133 -33.08 -35.23 -5.55
C LYS A 133 -33.16 -35.40 -4.03
N GLU A 134 -32.19 -34.81 -3.34
CA GLU A 134 -32.07 -34.86 -1.90
C GLU A 134 -33.28 -34.20 -1.22
N CYS A 135 -33.78 -34.85 -0.17
CA CYS A 135 -34.92 -34.37 0.60
C CYS A 135 -34.55 -34.29 2.08
N PHE A 136 -34.94 -33.22 2.74
CA PHE A 136 -34.61 -32.96 4.15
C PHE A 136 -35.90 -32.66 4.92
N LEU A 137 -36.05 -33.26 6.10
CA LEU A 137 -37.12 -32.93 7.04
C LEU A 137 -36.53 -32.33 8.31
N VAL A 138 -36.92 -31.09 8.62
CA VAL A 138 -36.60 -30.43 9.89
C VAL A 138 -37.81 -30.53 10.80
N ALA A 139 -37.66 -31.31 11.86
CA ALA A 139 -38.68 -31.41 12.90
C ALA A 139 -38.00 -31.75 14.24
N PRO A 140 -38.48 -31.22 15.37
CA PRO A 140 -37.89 -31.52 16.66
C PRO A 140 -38.44 -32.84 17.23
N ASN A 141 -37.56 -33.65 17.80
CA ASN A 141 -37.87 -34.82 18.64
C ASN A 141 -38.72 -35.92 17.96
N LEU A 142 -38.43 -36.29 16.70
CA LEU A 142 -39.04 -37.47 16.09
C LEU A 142 -38.59 -38.76 16.77
N ASN A 143 -39.51 -39.71 16.90
CA ASN A 143 -39.19 -41.03 17.44
C ASN A 143 -38.42 -41.91 16.41
N GLN A 144 -37.72 -42.93 16.92
CA GLN A 144 -36.88 -43.80 16.08
C GLN A 144 -37.66 -44.53 14.96
N ALA A 145 -38.92 -44.90 15.21
CA ALA A 145 -39.73 -45.58 14.20
C ALA A 145 -40.01 -44.67 12.98
N LYS A 146 -40.29 -43.38 13.24
CA LYS A 146 -40.46 -42.35 12.19
C LYS A 146 -39.15 -42.07 11.47
N ILE A 147 -38.04 -41.95 12.20
CA ILE A 147 -36.71 -41.75 11.60
C ILE A 147 -36.36 -42.93 10.67
N ASN A 148 -36.66 -44.17 11.08
CA ASN A 148 -36.44 -45.34 10.24
C ASN A 148 -37.36 -45.38 8.99
N ASP A 149 -38.56 -44.80 9.04
CA ASP A 149 -39.44 -44.64 7.87
C ASP A 149 -38.87 -43.61 6.89
N LEU A 150 -38.40 -42.47 7.39
CA LEU A 150 -37.75 -41.42 6.61
C LEU A 150 -36.49 -41.93 5.90
N ASN A 151 -35.62 -42.65 6.62
CA ASN A 151 -34.40 -43.21 6.05
C ASN A 151 -34.71 -44.23 4.93
N ARG A 152 -35.77 -45.04 5.07
CA ARG A 152 -36.21 -45.97 4.00
C ARG A 152 -36.71 -45.23 2.77
N GLN A 153 -37.29 -44.05 2.97
CA GLN A 153 -37.72 -43.14 1.92
C GLN A 153 -36.59 -42.23 1.44
N ASP A 154 -35.36 -42.38 1.94
CA ASP A 154 -34.19 -41.55 1.62
C ASP A 154 -34.48 -40.04 1.80
N ILE A 155 -35.06 -39.72 2.97
CA ILE A 155 -35.29 -38.36 3.46
C ILE A 155 -34.39 -38.15 4.68
N HIS A 156 -33.52 -37.14 4.61
CA HIS A 156 -32.59 -36.78 5.66
C HIS A 156 -33.32 -36.07 6.80
N TYR A 157 -33.36 -36.69 7.97
CA TYR A 157 -33.92 -36.09 9.17
C TYR A 157 -32.91 -35.16 9.84
N ILE A 158 -33.37 -33.95 10.18
CA ILE A 158 -32.63 -32.95 10.95
C ILE A 158 -33.42 -32.65 12.22
N ASP A 159 -32.85 -33.06 13.36
CA ASP A 159 -33.47 -32.86 14.68
C ASP A 159 -33.26 -31.42 15.16
N SER A 160 -34.15 -30.53 14.75
CA SER A 160 -34.09 -29.10 15.11
C SER A 160 -35.44 -28.43 14.87
N LYS A 161 -35.61 -27.22 15.39
CA LYS A 161 -36.73 -26.35 15.02
C LYS A 161 -36.48 -25.68 13.68
N ALA A 162 -37.55 -25.34 12.96
CA ALA A 162 -37.43 -24.67 11.67
C ALA A 162 -36.69 -23.32 11.81
N GLU A 163 -36.99 -22.58 12.87
CA GLU A 163 -36.38 -21.30 13.21
C GLU A 163 -34.86 -21.38 13.34
N GLU A 164 -34.37 -22.38 14.08
CA GLU A 164 -32.95 -22.60 14.34
C GLU A 164 -32.21 -22.94 13.04
N ILE A 165 -32.76 -23.86 12.23
CA ILE A 165 -32.17 -24.22 10.94
C ILE A 165 -32.16 -23.06 9.94
N ILE A 166 -33.18 -22.21 9.94
CA ILE A 166 -33.21 -21.03 9.06
C ILE A 166 -32.08 -20.06 9.42
N ASP A 167 -31.86 -19.83 10.72
CA ASP A 167 -30.81 -18.94 11.21
C ASP A 167 -29.41 -19.52 10.90
N GLU A 168 -29.20 -20.80 11.19
CA GLU A 168 -27.95 -21.50 10.86
C GLU A 168 -27.67 -21.53 9.36
N LEU A 169 -28.70 -21.74 8.53
CA LEU A 169 -28.56 -21.74 7.07
C LEU A 169 -28.16 -20.35 6.55
N ILE A 170 -28.77 -19.28 7.06
CA ILE A 170 -28.43 -17.92 6.67
C ILE A 170 -26.97 -17.60 7.04
N ASP A 171 -26.55 -17.96 8.24
CA ASP A 171 -25.18 -17.73 8.69
C ASP A 171 -24.17 -18.56 7.90
N ASN A 172 -24.53 -19.80 7.56
CA ASN A 172 -23.73 -20.63 6.66
C ASN A 172 -23.60 -20.00 5.27
N ILE A 173 -24.70 -19.51 4.68
CA ILE A 173 -24.65 -18.82 3.38
C ILE A 173 -23.78 -17.56 3.50
N LYS A 174 -23.96 -16.72 4.51
CA LYS A 174 -23.13 -15.52 4.70
C LYS A 174 -21.63 -15.83 4.77
N ALA A 175 -21.26 -16.93 5.42
CA ALA A 175 -19.87 -17.33 5.56
C ALA A 175 -19.26 -17.86 4.25
N ASN A 176 -20.07 -18.47 3.37
CA ASN A 176 -19.56 -19.24 2.24
C ASN A 176 -19.96 -18.72 0.85
N ILE A 177 -20.92 -17.79 0.72
CA ILE A 177 -21.53 -17.45 -0.57
C ILE A 177 -20.53 -16.88 -1.60
N VAL A 178 -19.45 -16.23 -1.15
CA VAL A 178 -18.36 -15.77 -2.02
C VAL A 178 -17.59 -16.97 -2.60
N ALA A 179 -17.17 -17.89 -1.74
CA ALA A 179 -16.50 -19.12 -2.17
C ALA A 179 -17.41 -19.98 -3.05
N ASP A 180 -18.71 -20.07 -2.72
CA ASP A 180 -19.70 -20.78 -3.53
C ASP A 180 -19.85 -20.17 -4.93
N LEU A 181 -19.73 -18.84 -5.07
CA LEU A 181 -19.74 -18.19 -6.39
C LEU A 181 -18.49 -18.56 -7.19
N HIS A 182 -17.32 -18.49 -6.55
CA HIS A 182 -16.04 -18.86 -7.17
C HIS A 182 -15.99 -20.34 -7.59
N LEU A 183 -16.68 -21.21 -6.85
CA LEU A 183 -16.82 -22.65 -7.14
C LEU A 183 -18.02 -22.97 -8.06
N ASN A 184 -18.75 -21.97 -8.56
CA ASN A 184 -19.94 -22.11 -9.39
C ASN A 184 -21.07 -22.96 -8.77
N LYS A 185 -21.15 -22.98 -7.43
CA LYS A 185 -22.24 -23.59 -6.66
C LYS A 185 -23.48 -22.70 -6.60
N VAL A 186 -23.30 -21.39 -6.80
CA VAL A 186 -24.36 -20.38 -6.85
C VAL A 186 -24.24 -19.51 -8.10
N SER A 187 -25.39 -19.13 -8.68
CA SER A 187 -25.40 -18.23 -9.84
C SER A 187 -25.08 -16.78 -9.44
N ALA A 188 -24.58 -15.98 -10.39
CA ALA A 188 -24.34 -14.56 -10.16
C ALA A 188 -25.61 -13.77 -9.78
N ASP A 189 -26.79 -14.15 -10.29
CA ASP A 189 -28.07 -13.53 -9.91
C ASP A 189 -28.42 -13.84 -8.45
N THR A 190 -28.37 -15.12 -8.07
CA THR A 190 -28.63 -15.57 -6.70
C THR A 190 -27.67 -14.90 -5.71
N PHE A 191 -26.37 -14.83 -6.04
CA PHE A 191 -25.35 -14.15 -5.26
C PHE A 191 -25.67 -12.66 -5.07
N LYS A 192 -25.90 -11.92 -6.17
CA LYS A 192 -26.23 -10.48 -6.13
C LYS A 192 -27.48 -10.21 -5.29
N ARG A 193 -28.53 -11.01 -5.47
CA ARG A 193 -29.78 -10.88 -4.70
C ARG A 193 -29.56 -11.11 -3.22
N PHE A 194 -28.75 -12.11 -2.85
CA PHE A 194 -28.44 -12.37 -1.45
C PHE A 194 -27.67 -11.21 -0.83
N CYS A 195 -26.60 -10.73 -1.47
CA CYS A 195 -25.84 -9.56 -1.01
C CYS A 195 -26.73 -8.32 -0.84
N ASN A 196 -27.63 -8.07 -1.80
CA ASN A 196 -28.53 -6.92 -1.75
C ASN A 196 -29.46 -6.94 -0.51
N ASN A 197 -29.88 -8.12 -0.05
CA ASN A 197 -30.68 -8.24 1.17
C ASN A 197 -29.96 -7.71 2.41
N TYR A 198 -28.61 -7.72 2.38
CA TYR A 198 -27.74 -7.22 3.44
C TYR A 198 -27.11 -5.86 3.08
N GLN A 199 -27.77 -5.07 2.21
CA GLN A 199 -27.32 -3.73 1.80
C GLN A 199 -25.97 -3.71 1.06
N ILE A 200 -25.57 -4.81 0.44
CA ILE A 200 -24.32 -4.94 -0.29
C ILE A 200 -24.58 -5.08 -1.79
N ALA A 201 -23.95 -4.22 -2.59
CA ALA A 201 -23.82 -4.33 -4.03
C ALA A 201 -22.43 -4.87 -4.40
N PRO A 202 -22.30 -6.13 -4.82
CA PRO A 202 -21.01 -6.69 -5.21
C PRO A 202 -20.64 -6.32 -6.65
N ASP A 203 -19.36 -6.00 -6.87
CA ASP A 203 -18.77 -5.80 -8.20
C ASP A 203 -18.17 -7.13 -8.70
N LEU A 204 -18.73 -7.67 -9.79
CA LEU A 204 -18.26 -8.93 -10.39
C LEU A 204 -17.46 -8.67 -11.67
N LYS A 205 -16.45 -9.51 -11.91
CA LYS A 205 -15.69 -9.59 -13.16
C LYS A 205 -15.77 -11.01 -13.74
N ASP A 206 -15.64 -11.13 -15.04
CA ASP A 206 -15.53 -12.42 -15.72
C ASP A 206 -14.13 -13.02 -15.44
N GLY A 207 -14.08 -14.23 -14.91
CA GLY A 207 -12.87 -15.06 -14.85
C GLY A 207 -12.82 -16.04 -16.02
N GLU A 208 -11.81 -16.92 -16.05
CA GLU A 208 -11.64 -17.90 -17.15
C GLU A 208 -12.82 -18.86 -17.29
N SER A 209 -13.41 -19.28 -16.17
CA SER A 209 -14.56 -20.19 -16.13
C SER A 209 -15.71 -19.71 -15.24
N ASN A 210 -15.42 -18.84 -14.26
CA ASN A 210 -16.35 -18.46 -13.19
C ASN A 210 -16.31 -16.93 -12.94
N PHE A 211 -17.33 -16.38 -12.27
CA PHE A 211 -17.33 -14.98 -11.84
C PHE A 211 -16.41 -14.77 -10.64
N ILE A 212 -15.70 -13.64 -10.63
CA ILE A 212 -14.82 -13.24 -9.53
C ILE A 212 -15.37 -11.97 -8.88
N VAL A 213 -15.50 -11.98 -7.55
CA VAL A 213 -15.80 -10.78 -6.78
C VAL A 213 -14.58 -9.87 -6.76
N SER A 214 -14.72 -8.65 -7.28
CA SER A 214 -13.67 -7.65 -7.36
C SER A 214 -13.80 -6.53 -6.33
N GLY A 215 -14.96 -6.44 -5.67
CA GLY A 215 -15.23 -5.44 -4.65
C GLY A 215 -16.65 -5.52 -4.11
N PHE A 216 -16.87 -4.81 -3.01
CA PHE A 216 -18.17 -4.62 -2.39
C PHE A 216 -18.44 -3.13 -2.19
N LYS A 217 -19.66 -2.70 -2.50
CA LYS A 217 -20.17 -1.35 -2.25
C LYS A 217 -21.45 -1.42 -1.44
N GLY A 218 -21.74 -0.39 -0.67
CA GLY A 218 -23.06 -0.28 -0.07
C GLY A 218 -24.11 0.04 -1.13
N LEU A 219 -25.29 -0.56 -0.99
CA LEU A 219 -26.43 -0.19 -1.84
C LEU A 219 -26.73 1.30 -1.67
N LYS A 220 -26.99 1.98 -2.79
CA LYS A 220 -27.27 3.43 -2.83
C LYS A 220 -26.17 4.30 -2.20
N ASN A 221 -24.92 3.81 -2.20
CA ASN A 221 -23.74 4.46 -1.59
C ASN A 221 -23.82 4.61 -0.06
N GLU A 222 -24.62 3.78 0.61
CA GLU A 222 -24.61 3.70 2.07
C GLU A 222 -23.29 3.12 2.59
N PRO A 223 -22.86 3.44 3.83
CA PRO A 223 -21.68 2.84 4.43
C PRO A 223 -21.89 1.34 4.67
N LEU A 224 -20.84 0.55 4.48
CA LEU A 224 -20.80 -0.85 4.91
C LEU A 224 -20.20 -0.96 6.30
N ASP A 225 -20.79 -1.78 7.17
CA ASP A 225 -20.18 -2.17 8.43
C ASP A 225 -19.15 -3.28 8.16
N GLY A 226 -17.87 -2.91 8.23
CA GLY A 226 -16.74 -3.78 7.94
C GLY A 226 -16.07 -4.27 9.23
N LYS A 227 -15.92 -5.59 9.38
CA LYS A 227 -15.21 -6.19 10.52
C LYS A 227 -14.10 -7.11 10.04
N ILE A 228 -12.87 -6.86 10.50
CA ILE A 228 -11.74 -7.76 10.30
C ILE A 228 -11.44 -8.52 11.60
N ASN A 229 -11.32 -9.83 11.51
CA ASN A 229 -10.82 -10.69 12.59
C ASN A 229 -9.64 -11.47 12.04
N PHE A 230 -8.50 -11.42 12.70
CA PHE A 230 -7.32 -12.16 12.28
C PHE A 230 -6.54 -12.67 13.49
N LYS A 231 -5.72 -13.70 13.26
CA LYS A 231 -4.81 -14.29 14.22
C LYS A 231 -3.46 -14.46 13.54
N ILE A 232 -2.41 -13.95 14.17
CA ILE A 232 -1.03 -14.04 13.71
C ILE A 232 -0.30 -15.11 14.53
N LYS A 233 0.61 -15.85 13.90
CA LYS A 233 1.55 -16.77 14.55
C LYS A 233 2.39 -16.03 15.60
N LYS A 234 2.63 -16.68 16.74
CA LYS A 234 3.26 -16.04 17.92
C LYS A 234 4.69 -15.58 17.68
N GLU A 235 5.41 -16.23 16.78
CA GLU A 235 6.80 -15.98 16.40
C GLU A 235 6.96 -14.88 15.35
N SER A 236 5.87 -14.38 14.77
CA SER A 236 5.93 -13.31 13.76
C SER A 236 6.49 -12.01 14.33
N GLU A 237 7.43 -11.40 13.60
CA GLU A 237 7.99 -10.09 13.94
C GLU A 237 6.94 -8.98 13.88
N ALA A 238 5.90 -9.14 13.05
CA ALA A 238 4.82 -8.19 12.90
C ALA A 238 4.01 -7.98 14.19
N ILE A 239 4.01 -8.95 15.13
CA ILE A 239 3.34 -8.80 16.43
C ILE A 239 3.93 -7.62 17.21
N LYS A 240 5.25 -7.45 17.19
CA LYS A 240 5.90 -6.35 17.91
C LYS A 240 5.50 -5.01 17.29
N SER A 241 5.62 -4.88 15.98
CA SER A 241 5.25 -3.66 15.25
C SER A 241 3.76 -3.32 15.42
N LEU A 242 2.88 -4.33 15.45
CA LEU A 242 1.44 -4.14 15.62
C LEU A 242 1.10 -3.64 17.02
N LYS A 243 1.77 -4.15 18.07
CA LYS A 243 1.61 -3.63 19.43
C LYS A 243 2.02 -2.16 19.50
N GLU A 244 3.20 -1.82 18.98
CA GLU A 244 3.68 -0.43 18.95
C GLU A 244 2.74 0.49 18.17
N LEU A 245 2.12 -0.01 17.08
CA LEU A 245 1.13 0.75 16.31
C LEU A 245 -0.15 0.99 17.11
N ILE A 246 -0.70 -0.04 17.77
CA ILE A 246 -1.94 0.05 18.57
C ILE A 246 -1.73 0.96 19.78
N GLU A 247 -0.57 0.87 20.42
CA GLU A 247 -0.19 1.72 21.55
C GLU A 247 0.12 3.17 21.12
N GLY A 248 0.29 3.40 19.82
CA GLY A 248 0.51 4.73 19.23
C GLY A 248 1.97 5.19 19.22
N ASN A 249 2.91 4.27 19.43
CA ASN A 249 4.35 4.50 19.42
C ASN A 249 4.97 4.34 18.03
N TYR A 250 4.30 3.64 17.11
CA TYR A 250 4.76 3.43 15.74
C TYR A 250 3.78 4.01 14.72
N PHE A 251 4.33 4.69 13.70
CA PHE A 251 3.59 5.14 12.53
C PHE A 251 4.25 4.57 11.28
N GLY A 252 3.52 3.82 10.48
CA GLY A 252 4.10 3.18 9.30
C GLY A 252 3.19 2.13 8.70
N GLU A 253 3.80 1.22 7.95
CA GLU A 253 3.13 0.10 7.31
C GLU A 253 3.64 -1.20 7.93
N ILE A 254 2.70 -2.07 8.28
CA ILE A 254 2.95 -3.43 8.74
C ILE A 254 2.41 -4.35 7.67
N ASP A 255 3.27 -5.19 7.10
CA ASP A 255 2.91 -6.24 6.17
C ASP A 255 2.90 -7.58 6.92
N ILE A 256 1.80 -8.32 6.82
CA ILE A 256 1.62 -9.64 7.44
C ILE A 256 1.33 -10.62 6.32
N SER A 257 2.27 -11.53 6.07
CA SER A 257 2.19 -12.53 5.00
C SER A 257 1.17 -13.65 5.28
N LYS A 258 0.79 -14.40 4.25
CA LYS A 258 -0.04 -15.62 4.39
C LYS A 258 0.58 -16.61 5.35
N GLU A 259 1.90 -16.76 5.32
CA GLU A 259 2.65 -17.68 6.19
C GLU A 259 2.54 -17.27 7.66
N GLU A 260 2.36 -15.99 7.97
CA GLU A 260 2.23 -15.49 9.34
C GLU A 260 0.79 -15.49 9.85
N LEU A 261 -0.20 -15.55 8.96
CA LEU A 261 -1.63 -15.57 9.29
C LEU A 261 -2.09 -17.00 9.64
N GLU A 262 -2.54 -17.20 10.89
CA GLU A 262 -3.20 -18.44 11.29
C GLU A 262 -4.69 -18.44 10.95
N LYS A 263 -5.33 -17.26 11.05
CA LYS A 263 -6.74 -17.05 10.71
C LYS A 263 -6.92 -15.62 10.20
N MET A 264 -7.83 -15.45 9.24
CA MET A 264 -8.31 -14.17 8.76
C MET A 264 -9.76 -14.30 8.28
N ASN A 265 -10.58 -13.31 8.63
CA ASN A 265 -11.94 -13.15 8.15
C ASN A 265 -12.25 -11.65 8.06
N LEU A 266 -12.55 -11.18 6.86
CA LEU A 266 -13.10 -9.85 6.61
C LEU A 266 -14.57 -10.00 6.26
N THR A 267 -15.45 -9.33 7.01
CA THR A 267 -16.89 -9.33 6.74
C THR A 267 -17.41 -7.93 6.45
N TYR A 268 -18.43 -7.85 5.59
CA TYR A 268 -19.24 -6.66 5.37
C TYR A 268 -20.70 -6.99 5.67
N ASN A 269 -21.36 -6.25 6.57
CA ASN A 269 -22.74 -6.49 7.00
C ASN A 269 -23.04 -7.98 7.33
N GLY A 270 -22.03 -8.68 7.87
CA GLY A 270 -22.08 -10.10 8.22
C GLY A 270 -21.74 -11.10 7.10
N ILE A 271 -21.62 -10.70 5.84
CA ILE A 271 -21.15 -11.57 4.75
C ILE A 271 -19.62 -11.61 4.74
N THR A 272 -19.03 -12.80 4.69
CA THR A 272 -17.58 -12.98 4.54
C THR A 272 -17.14 -12.60 3.13
N ALA A 273 -16.31 -11.56 3.04
CA ALA A 273 -15.72 -11.04 1.82
C ALA A 273 -14.37 -11.68 1.51
N VAL A 274 -13.56 -11.95 2.55
CA VAL A 274 -12.25 -12.60 2.44
C VAL A 274 -12.11 -13.59 3.58
N SER A 275 -11.86 -14.86 3.26
CA SER A 275 -11.58 -15.91 4.22
C SER A 275 -10.06 -16.09 4.42
N THR A 276 -9.68 -17.04 5.29
CA THR A 276 -8.27 -17.38 5.52
C THR A 276 -7.63 -18.03 4.31
N GLU A 277 -8.41 -18.81 3.54
CA GLU A 277 -7.91 -19.50 2.35
C GLU A 277 -7.62 -18.51 1.22
N ASP A 278 -8.46 -17.48 1.11
CA ASP A 278 -8.38 -16.42 0.10
C ASP A 278 -7.28 -15.38 0.39
N ALA A 279 -6.95 -15.17 1.67
CA ALA A 279 -6.01 -14.14 2.08
C ALA A 279 -4.57 -14.46 1.64
N ASP A 280 -3.96 -13.53 0.90
CA ASP A 280 -2.52 -13.55 0.57
C ASP A 280 -1.68 -12.76 1.58
N ARG A 281 -2.17 -11.59 1.99
CA ARG A 281 -1.50 -10.72 2.96
C ARG A 281 -2.47 -9.75 3.62
N LEU A 282 -2.10 -9.27 4.80
CA LEU A 282 -2.79 -8.18 5.50
C LEU A 282 -1.82 -7.02 5.71
N LYS A 283 -2.09 -5.89 5.05
CA LYS A 283 -1.36 -4.64 5.25
C LYS A 283 -2.12 -3.70 6.17
N ILE A 284 -1.48 -3.27 7.24
CA ILE A 284 -2.01 -2.29 8.18
C ILE A 284 -1.13 -1.05 8.11
N LYS A 285 -1.71 0.09 7.73
CA LYS A 285 -0.99 1.36 7.56
C LYS A 285 -1.59 2.43 8.46
N SER A 286 -0.73 3.22 9.09
CA SER A 286 -1.15 4.42 9.80
C SER A 286 -1.72 5.45 8.83
N THR A 287 -2.92 5.94 9.11
CA THR A 287 -3.51 7.06 8.37
C THR A 287 -3.00 8.38 8.97
N PRO A 288 -2.40 9.25 8.16
CA PRO A 288 -1.95 10.54 8.66
C PRO A 288 -3.15 11.43 9.01
N ARG A 289 -2.95 12.32 10.00
CA ARG A 289 -3.91 13.37 10.34
C ARG A 289 -3.84 14.52 9.35
N VAL A 290 -2.64 14.81 8.87
CA VAL A 290 -2.39 15.82 7.83
C VAL A 290 -1.51 15.18 6.77
N ASP A 291 -1.90 15.32 5.52
CA ASP A 291 -1.13 14.95 4.34
C ASP A 291 -1.29 16.11 3.35
N SER A 292 -0.31 17.00 3.31
CA SER A 292 -0.41 18.28 2.60
C SER A 292 0.96 18.78 2.17
N LYS A 293 1.00 19.98 1.59
CA LYS A 293 2.23 20.71 1.28
C LYS A 293 2.25 22.03 2.04
N ILE A 294 3.45 22.45 2.43
CA ILE A 294 3.69 23.74 3.07
C ILE A 294 4.71 24.57 2.30
N ASP A 295 4.62 25.87 2.46
CA ASP A 295 5.69 26.80 2.13
C ASP A 295 6.41 27.18 3.41
N LEU A 296 7.72 27.31 3.34
CA LEU A 296 8.60 27.59 4.46
C LEU A 296 9.39 28.85 4.17
N ARG A 297 9.25 29.85 5.04
CA ARG A 297 9.99 31.11 4.94
C ARG A 297 10.82 31.35 6.19
N PHE A 298 12.10 31.59 6.01
CA PHE A 298 13.03 31.93 7.08
C PHE A 298 13.14 33.45 7.28
N GLU A 299 13.55 33.88 8.46
CA GLU A 299 13.70 35.30 8.81
C GLU A 299 14.75 36.05 7.96
N ASN A 300 15.73 35.32 7.43
CA ASN A 300 16.72 35.83 6.50
C ASN A 300 16.17 36.08 5.07
N GLY A 301 14.90 35.75 4.83
CA GLY A 301 14.22 35.95 3.56
C GLY A 301 14.25 34.75 2.62
N GLU A 302 14.94 33.65 2.96
CA GLU A 302 14.93 32.44 2.16
C GLU A 302 13.56 31.75 2.23
N GLU A 303 13.09 31.26 1.08
CA GLU A 303 11.75 30.71 0.92
C GLU A 303 11.80 29.42 0.09
N PHE A 304 11.10 28.41 0.57
CA PHE A 304 11.01 27.08 -0.04
C PHE A 304 9.55 26.68 -0.11
N THR A 305 9.08 26.36 -1.31
CA THR A 305 7.65 26.16 -1.57
C THR A 305 7.33 24.70 -1.84
N ASP A 306 6.05 24.35 -1.68
CA ASP A 306 5.49 23.05 -2.04
C ASP A 306 6.15 21.83 -1.34
N ILE A 307 6.68 22.01 -0.12
CA ILE A 307 7.30 20.94 0.68
C ILE A 307 6.22 19.96 1.17
N PRO A 308 6.22 18.69 0.75
CA PRO A 308 5.27 17.71 1.26
C PRO A 308 5.51 17.42 2.74
N VAL A 309 4.44 17.50 3.54
CA VAL A 309 4.47 17.23 4.98
C VAL A 309 3.33 16.29 5.35
N VAL A 310 3.70 15.26 6.08
CA VAL A 310 2.78 14.28 6.66
C VAL A 310 2.87 14.34 8.18
N ILE A 311 1.74 14.49 8.86
CA ILE A 311 1.66 14.54 10.33
C ILE A 311 0.84 13.37 10.83
N PHE A 312 1.46 12.54 11.68
CA PHE A 312 0.81 11.48 12.42
C PHE A 312 0.63 11.89 13.88
N THR A 313 -0.50 11.52 14.47
CA THR A 313 -0.81 11.83 15.88
C THR A 313 -1.42 10.62 16.58
N SER A 314 -0.96 10.33 17.79
CA SER A 314 -1.57 9.37 18.72
C SER A 314 -1.76 10.04 20.09
N LYS A 315 -2.19 9.27 21.10
CA LYS A 315 -2.28 9.75 22.48
C LYS A 315 -0.92 9.98 23.13
N VAL A 316 0.14 9.38 22.58
CA VAL A 316 1.48 9.33 23.19
C VAL A 316 2.57 9.96 22.33
N LYS A 317 2.31 10.20 21.02
CA LYS A 317 3.32 10.67 20.08
C LYS A 317 2.74 11.51 18.95
N ILE A 318 3.46 12.55 18.54
CA ILE A 318 3.27 13.27 17.28
C ILE A 318 4.53 13.04 16.44
N GLU A 319 4.35 12.72 15.16
CA GLU A 319 5.45 12.57 14.21
C GLU A 319 5.18 13.38 12.95
N ILE A 320 6.07 14.32 12.66
CA ILE A 320 6.02 15.18 11.49
C ILE A 320 7.11 14.70 10.53
N ARG A 321 6.73 14.34 9.30
CA ARG A 321 7.66 13.96 8.24
C ARG A 321 7.58 15.00 7.13
N ALA A 322 8.65 15.75 6.94
CA ALA A 322 8.80 16.67 5.82
C ALA A 322 9.70 16.02 4.75
N GLN A 323 9.15 15.86 3.55
CA GLN A 323 9.91 15.42 2.39
C GLN A 323 10.65 16.63 1.83
N LEU A 324 11.91 16.78 2.21
CA LEU A 324 12.79 17.77 1.62
C LEU A 324 13.37 17.23 0.31
N ILE A 325 14.10 18.09 -0.40
CA ILE A 325 14.80 17.70 -1.62
C ILE A 325 15.80 16.59 -1.27
N ASN A 326 15.73 15.46 -1.99
CA ASN A 326 16.57 14.27 -1.80
C ASN A 326 16.69 13.76 -0.34
N SER A 327 15.76 14.09 0.54
CA SER A 327 15.85 13.70 1.95
C SER A 327 14.53 13.79 2.69
N VAL A 328 14.45 13.11 3.84
CA VAL A 328 13.31 13.17 4.74
C VAL A 328 13.77 13.68 6.10
N LEU A 329 13.10 14.73 6.57
CA LEU A 329 13.24 15.24 7.93
C LEU A 329 12.06 14.75 8.77
N SER A 330 12.34 13.95 9.80
CA SER A 330 11.35 13.44 10.74
C SER A 330 11.53 14.09 12.11
N ILE A 331 10.44 14.65 12.66
CA ILE A 331 10.42 15.30 13.97
C ILE A 331 9.43 14.54 14.83
N THR A 332 9.91 14.00 15.95
CA THR A 332 9.10 13.21 16.89
C THR A 332 8.96 13.95 18.21
N ILE A 333 7.72 14.10 18.66
CA ILE A 333 7.35 14.71 19.93
C ILE A 333 6.59 13.67 20.76
N HIS A 334 7.02 13.44 22.00
CA HIS A 334 6.33 12.53 22.93
C HIS A 334 5.31 13.31 23.77
N LEU A 335 4.17 12.69 24.07
CA LEU A 335 3.07 13.26 24.83
C LEU A 335 2.88 12.55 26.19
N PRO A 336 2.39 13.25 27.23
CA PRO A 336 2.08 14.68 27.26
C PRO A 336 3.35 15.54 27.21
N ILE A 337 3.21 16.76 26.69
CA ILE A 337 4.31 17.72 26.65
C ILE A 337 4.64 18.10 28.11
N THR A 338 5.84 17.75 28.56
CA THR A 338 6.40 18.24 29.83
C THR A 338 6.94 19.66 29.64
N GLU A 339 7.27 20.37 30.73
CA GLU A 339 7.70 21.79 30.68
C GLU A 339 8.91 22.03 29.73
N ASN A 340 9.72 21.01 29.47
CA ASN A 340 10.83 21.06 28.51
C ASN A 340 10.54 20.19 27.28
N LEU A 341 10.04 20.82 26.21
CA LEU A 341 9.82 20.16 24.92
C LEU A 341 11.17 19.90 24.24
N GLU A 342 11.60 18.64 24.22
CA GLU A 342 12.78 18.20 23.45
C GLU A 342 12.34 17.29 22.29
N PRO A 343 12.06 17.87 21.10
CA PRO A 343 11.71 17.07 19.94
C PRO A 343 12.92 16.27 19.47
N LYS A 344 12.72 14.99 19.13
CA LYS A 344 13.74 14.18 18.48
C LYS A 344 13.70 14.45 16.98
N VAL A 345 14.80 14.94 16.43
CA VAL A 345 14.97 15.21 15.01
C VAL A 345 15.79 14.09 14.39
N HIS A 346 15.29 13.49 13.31
CA HIS A 346 15.97 12.50 12.52
C HIS A 346 15.99 12.95 11.05
N TYR A 347 17.16 12.86 10.43
CA TYR A 347 17.40 13.24 9.05
C TYR A 347 17.96 12.04 8.29
N SER A 348 17.44 11.80 7.08
CA SER A 348 17.92 10.76 6.17
C SER A 348 17.99 11.31 4.75
N HIS A 349 19.13 11.16 4.10
CA HIS A 349 19.41 11.58 2.72
C HIS A 349 19.33 10.39 1.76
N ASN A 350 18.93 10.65 0.52
CA ASN A 350 18.87 9.65 -0.55
C ASN A 350 20.28 9.34 -1.09
N GLU A 351 20.54 8.12 -1.52
CA GLU A 351 21.88 7.73 -2.00
C GLU A 351 22.39 8.56 -3.19
N ILE A 352 21.49 9.14 -3.97
CA ILE A 352 21.79 9.89 -5.20
C ILE A 352 21.45 11.36 -5.04
N CYS A 353 22.40 12.22 -5.39
CA CYS A 353 22.22 13.65 -5.59
C CYS A 353 21.77 13.91 -7.03
N GLU A 354 20.58 14.48 -7.20
CA GLU A 354 20.06 14.78 -8.55
C GLU A 354 20.82 15.93 -9.20
N ARG A 355 21.04 17.04 -8.47
CA ARG A 355 21.70 18.26 -8.96
C ARG A 355 22.38 18.99 -7.81
N VAL A 356 23.49 19.68 -8.08
CA VAL A 356 24.18 20.49 -7.07
C VAL A 356 23.27 21.56 -6.47
N GLN A 357 22.45 22.24 -7.29
CA GLN A 357 21.53 23.28 -6.82
C GLN A 357 20.47 22.76 -5.83
N ASP A 358 20.06 21.51 -6.01
CA ASP A 358 19.04 20.85 -5.18
C ASP A 358 19.62 20.52 -3.79
N GLU A 359 20.87 20.05 -3.77
CA GLU A 359 21.61 19.83 -2.52
C GLU A 359 21.91 21.15 -1.80
N ILE A 360 22.26 22.22 -2.53
CA ILE A 360 22.43 23.55 -1.92
C ILE A 360 21.14 23.97 -1.23
N ALA A 361 20.00 23.89 -1.92
CA ALA A 361 18.71 24.23 -1.34
C ALA A 361 18.39 23.38 -0.09
N LEU A 362 18.66 22.08 -0.13
CA LEU A 362 18.51 21.19 1.01
C LEU A 362 19.36 21.64 2.21
N PHE A 363 20.66 21.78 2.02
CA PHE A 363 21.56 22.10 3.13
C PHE A 363 21.37 23.51 3.65
N THR A 364 20.84 24.44 2.84
CA THR A 364 20.37 25.75 3.31
C THR A 364 19.19 25.61 4.28
N ILE A 365 18.18 24.77 3.95
CA ILE A 365 17.07 24.49 4.87
C ILE A 365 17.60 23.92 6.19
N LEU A 366 18.47 22.91 6.11
CA LEU A 366 19.05 22.25 7.28
C LEU A 366 19.89 23.20 8.13
N GLU A 367 20.73 24.04 7.51
CA GLU A 367 21.55 25.03 8.20
C GLU A 367 20.67 26.01 8.99
N ASN A 368 19.59 26.53 8.38
CA ASN A 368 18.67 27.44 9.05
C ASN A 368 17.92 26.78 10.21
N PHE A 369 17.44 25.55 10.04
CA PHE A 369 16.80 24.83 11.14
C PHE A 369 17.77 24.55 12.29
N THR A 370 18.99 24.10 11.97
CA THR A 370 19.97 23.64 12.97
C THR A 370 20.67 24.77 13.70
N LYS A 371 20.75 25.97 13.10
CA LYS A 371 21.20 27.19 13.80
C LYS A 371 20.13 27.89 14.61
N GLY A 372 18.89 27.39 14.58
CA GLY A 372 17.77 27.93 15.34
C GLY A 372 17.16 29.19 14.74
N SER A 373 17.29 29.40 13.42
CA SER A 373 16.65 30.54 12.75
C SER A 373 15.14 30.47 12.88
N LYS A 374 14.53 31.64 13.03
CA LYS A 374 13.07 31.76 13.04
C LYS A 374 12.52 31.48 11.64
N PHE A 375 11.47 30.69 11.58
CA PHE A 375 10.78 30.35 10.35
C PHE A 375 9.27 30.45 10.50
N THR A 376 8.58 30.71 9.39
CA THR A 376 7.14 30.65 9.26
C THR A 376 6.78 29.57 8.25
N ALA A 377 5.93 28.64 8.66
CA ALA A 377 5.34 27.64 7.77
C ALA A 377 3.92 28.07 7.39
N TYR A 378 3.61 28.01 6.10
CA TYR A 378 2.32 28.36 5.51
C TYR A 378 1.70 27.11 4.89
N GLY A 379 0.48 26.77 5.30
CA GLY A 379 -0.31 25.69 4.70
C GLY A 379 -1.30 26.21 3.65
N LYS A 380 -1.67 25.34 2.71
CA LYS A 380 -2.59 25.69 1.61
C LYS A 380 -4.02 26.04 2.05
N ASP A 381 -4.40 25.67 3.27
CA ASP A 381 -5.68 25.94 3.90
C ASP A 381 -5.69 27.27 4.70
N GLY A 382 -4.65 28.09 4.58
CA GLY A 382 -4.47 29.30 5.37
C GLY A 382 -3.86 29.04 6.74
N PHE A 383 -3.43 27.81 7.04
CA PHE A 383 -2.61 27.52 8.21
C PHE A 383 -1.34 28.38 8.18
N GLN A 384 -1.00 28.98 9.32
CA GLN A 384 0.24 29.71 9.49
C GLN A 384 0.77 29.50 10.90
N THR A 385 2.03 29.10 11.01
CA THR A 385 2.71 29.02 12.30
C THR A 385 4.13 29.56 12.19
N THR A 386 4.61 30.20 13.25
CA THR A 386 5.96 30.74 13.31
C THR A 386 6.67 30.15 14.50
N ASN A 387 7.81 29.50 14.26
CA ASN A 387 8.57 28.77 15.27
C ASN A 387 10.08 28.92 15.05
N THR A 388 10.85 28.38 15.99
CA THR A 388 12.30 28.18 15.94
C THR A 388 12.57 26.74 16.37
N PHE A 389 13.55 26.08 15.76
CA PHE A 389 14.08 24.84 16.34
C PHE A 389 15.18 25.16 17.35
N GLY A 390 15.43 24.24 18.28
CA GLY A 390 16.61 24.29 19.12
C GLY A 390 17.88 24.12 18.28
N THR A 391 18.99 24.71 18.71
CA THR A 391 20.27 24.58 18.03
C THR A 391 20.79 23.14 18.08
N ILE A 392 21.26 22.60 16.96
CA ILE A 392 21.87 21.27 16.85
C ILE A 392 23.29 21.45 16.29
N PRO A 393 24.31 21.70 17.13
CA PRO A 393 25.64 22.14 16.70
C PRO A 393 26.32 21.22 15.69
N ASP A 394 26.31 19.90 15.92
CA ASP A 394 26.99 18.94 15.05
C ASP A 394 26.37 18.92 13.64
N LEU A 395 25.03 18.90 13.56
CA LEU A 395 24.32 18.93 12.28
C LEU A 395 24.43 20.29 11.58
N HIS A 396 24.49 21.37 12.37
CA HIS A 396 24.76 22.71 11.83
C HIS A 396 26.15 22.79 11.19
N GLN A 397 27.19 22.35 11.89
CA GLN A 397 28.56 22.35 11.36
C GLN A 397 28.68 21.48 10.11
N HIS A 398 28.02 20.31 10.11
CA HIS A 398 27.94 19.46 8.93
C HIS A 398 27.27 20.19 7.75
N SER A 399 26.14 20.87 7.98
CA SER A 399 25.42 21.61 6.96
C SER A 399 26.25 22.75 6.36
N VAL A 400 26.97 23.51 7.20
CA VAL A 400 27.90 24.57 6.77
C VAL A 400 29.02 24.00 5.90
N ASN A 401 29.62 22.88 6.30
CA ASN A 401 30.68 22.22 5.53
C ASN A 401 30.17 21.75 4.16
N MET A 402 28.94 21.23 4.12
CA MET A 402 28.30 20.80 2.86
C MET A 402 27.97 21.97 1.94
N LEU A 403 27.46 23.09 2.47
CA LEU A 403 27.23 24.28 1.67
C LEU A 403 28.52 24.85 1.07
N ASN A 404 29.61 24.87 1.83
CA ASN A 404 30.92 25.28 1.31
C ASN A 404 31.38 24.37 0.16
N TYR A 405 31.26 23.06 0.34
CA TYR A 405 31.61 22.08 -0.69
C TYR A 405 30.75 22.23 -1.96
N LEU A 406 29.43 22.29 -1.80
CA LEU A 406 28.49 22.41 -2.91
C LEU A 406 28.64 23.76 -3.63
N GLY A 407 29.00 24.82 -2.89
CA GLY A 407 29.38 26.11 -3.46
C GLY A 407 30.55 26.00 -4.44
N LYS A 408 31.62 25.28 -4.06
CA LYS A 408 32.75 25.02 -4.96
C LYS A 408 32.33 24.24 -6.21
N LEU A 409 31.51 23.19 -6.05
CA LEU A 409 30.96 22.46 -7.20
C LEU A 409 30.14 23.37 -8.12
N LYS A 410 29.35 24.29 -7.54
CA LYS A 410 28.56 25.26 -8.32
C LYS A 410 29.43 26.22 -9.10
N GLU A 411 30.53 26.69 -8.53
CA GLU A 411 31.52 27.49 -9.23
C GLU A 411 32.16 26.71 -10.39
N ILE A 412 32.47 25.43 -10.18
CA ILE A 412 33.01 24.54 -11.22
C ILE A 412 32.01 24.34 -12.36
N GLU A 413 30.72 24.09 -12.06
CA GLU A 413 29.66 24.01 -13.08
C GLU A 413 29.65 25.25 -13.98
N ASN A 414 29.71 26.44 -13.37
CA ASN A 414 29.67 27.71 -14.09
C ASN A 414 30.92 27.97 -14.93
N ASN A 415 32.11 27.68 -14.40
CA ASN A 415 33.38 27.94 -15.09
C ASN A 415 33.62 26.98 -16.25
N TYR A 416 33.27 25.69 -16.08
CA TYR A 416 33.48 24.66 -17.10
C TYR A 416 32.26 24.46 -18.02
N ASN A 417 31.16 25.16 -17.77
CA ASN A 417 29.89 25.00 -18.47
C ASN A 417 29.41 23.54 -18.49
N ILE A 418 29.42 22.92 -17.30
CA ILE A 418 28.98 21.54 -17.07
C ILE A 418 27.84 21.52 -16.04
N ARG A 419 27.23 20.35 -15.87
CA ARG A 419 26.24 20.11 -14.82
C ARG A 419 26.49 18.75 -14.19
N PHE A 420 26.70 18.73 -12.88
CA PHE A 420 26.79 17.47 -12.15
C PHE A 420 25.37 16.98 -11.87
N THR A 421 25.07 15.77 -12.31
CA THR A 421 23.75 15.17 -12.14
C THR A 421 23.83 13.70 -11.79
N ASN A 422 22.90 13.21 -10.97
CA ASN A 422 22.75 11.80 -10.62
C ASN A 422 24.03 11.16 -10.08
N PHE A 423 24.71 11.83 -9.15
CA PHE A 423 25.95 11.33 -8.56
C PHE A 423 25.72 10.80 -7.14
N PRO A 424 26.46 9.77 -6.69
CA PRO A 424 26.33 9.26 -5.32
C PRO A 424 26.66 10.33 -4.28
N PHE A 425 25.87 10.44 -3.20
CA PHE A 425 26.16 11.36 -2.10
C PHE A 425 27.53 11.08 -1.48
N THR A 426 28.00 9.82 -1.46
CA THR A 426 29.33 9.45 -0.97
C THR A 426 30.49 10.02 -1.79
N SER A 427 30.27 10.28 -3.09
CA SER A 427 31.29 10.86 -3.97
C SER A 427 31.70 12.26 -3.53
N ILE A 428 30.86 12.91 -2.71
CA ILE A 428 31.14 14.22 -2.13
C ILE A 428 32.44 14.19 -1.31
N SER A 429 32.51 13.25 -0.36
CA SER A 429 33.70 13.08 0.49
C SER A 429 34.90 12.54 -0.28
N GLU A 430 34.69 11.69 -1.29
CA GLU A 430 35.76 11.07 -2.06
C GLU A 430 36.46 12.06 -3.01
N SER A 431 35.77 13.13 -3.41
CA SER A 431 36.26 14.08 -4.42
C SER A 431 36.79 15.40 -3.84
N ILE A 432 36.97 15.50 -2.51
CA ILE A 432 37.37 16.75 -1.84
C ILE A 432 38.68 17.31 -2.42
N ASP A 433 39.72 16.48 -2.52
CA ASP A 433 41.02 16.91 -3.03
C ASP A 433 40.94 17.37 -4.50
N SER A 434 40.20 16.63 -5.34
CA SER A 434 39.98 16.98 -6.74
C SER A 434 39.26 18.32 -6.89
N ILE A 435 38.28 18.60 -6.03
CA ILE A 435 37.54 19.86 -6.04
C ILE A 435 38.40 21.01 -5.59
N ASP A 436 39.21 20.82 -4.55
CA ASP A 436 40.12 21.85 -4.07
C ASP A 436 41.19 22.20 -5.13
N ILE A 437 41.65 21.21 -5.89
CA ILE A 437 42.52 21.43 -7.06
C ILE A 437 41.80 22.29 -8.09
N VAL A 438 40.65 21.84 -8.60
CA VAL A 438 39.91 22.55 -9.67
C VAL A 438 39.49 23.96 -9.23
N HIS A 439 39.01 24.11 -8.00
CA HIS A 439 38.62 25.39 -7.44
C HIS A 439 39.83 26.33 -7.28
N SER A 440 41.00 25.81 -6.93
CA SER A 440 42.23 26.62 -6.90
C SER A 440 42.66 27.07 -8.30
N VAL A 441 42.50 26.20 -9.31
CA VAL A 441 42.74 26.55 -10.73
C VAL A 441 41.81 27.67 -11.18
N ILE A 442 40.50 27.54 -10.95
CA ILE A 442 39.51 28.58 -11.29
C ILE A 442 39.86 29.93 -10.67
N ASN A 443 40.34 29.92 -9.42
CA ASN A 443 40.62 31.12 -8.66
C ASN A 443 42.09 31.62 -8.77
N ASN A 444 42.90 31.04 -9.66
CA ASN A 444 44.33 31.33 -9.82
C ASN A 444 45.12 31.29 -8.49
N LYS A 445 44.79 30.35 -7.61
CA LYS A 445 45.46 30.16 -6.32
C LYS A 445 46.54 29.07 -6.43
N PRO A 446 47.73 29.28 -5.83
CA PRO A 446 48.75 28.24 -5.77
C PRO A 446 48.28 27.03 -4.97
N LEU A 447 48.51 25.85 -5.51
CA LEU A 447 48.43 24.59 -4.79
C LEU A 447 49.79 24.27 -4.16
N SER A 448 49.80 23.96 -2.87
CA SER A 448 51.02 23.51 -2.20
C SER A 448 51.33 22.07 -2.62
N GLY A 449 52.57 21.83 -3.04
CA GLY A 449 53.06 20.50 -3.37
C GLY A 449 54.39 20.19 -2.71
N THR A 450 54.73 18.91 -2.69
CA THR A 450 56.04 18.42 -2.24
C THR A 450 56.74 17.74 -3.41
N MET A 451 58.00 18.07 -3.64
CA MET A 451 58.81 17.40 -4.64
C MET A 451 59.25 16.02 -4.15
N ASN A 452 59.22 15.04 -5.06
CA ASN A 452 59.79 13.73 -4.79
C ASN A 452 61.34 13.82 -4.75
N SER A 453 61.95 13.10 -3.82
CA SER A 453 63.30 13.37 -3.26
C SER A 453 64.45 13.44 -4.28
N ASP A 454 65.37 14.37 -4.01
CA ASP A 454 66.77 14.47 -4.46
C ASP A 454 67.07 14.71 -5.94
N LYS A 455 66.06 14.96 -6.79
CA LYS A 455 66.31 15.42 -8.16
C LYS A 455 66.94 16.82 -8.16
N LEU A 456 68.19 16.88 -8.61
CA LEU A 456 68.90 18.12 -8.93
C LEU A 456 68.44 18.60 -10.31
N LEU A 457 68.09 19.88 -10.43
CA LEU A 457 67.93 20.53 -11.73
C LEU A 457 69.32 20.87 -12.25
N GLU A 458 69.69 20.33 -13.40
CA GLU A 458 70.99 20.57 -14.03
C GLU A 458 70.88 21.80 -14.95
N VAL A 459 71.75 22.78 -14.73
CA VAL A 459 71.85 23.99 -15.55
C VAL A 459 73.24 24.03 -16.18
N ASP A 460 73.30 23.74 -17.48
CA ASP A 460 74.55 23.84 -18.24
C ASP A 460 74.94 25.30 -18.45
N ILE A 461 76.16 25.65 -18.07
CA ILE A 461 76.73 26.99 -18.15
C ILE A 461 77.63 27.00 -19.39
N ASP A 462 77.07 27.43 -20.52
CA ASP A 462 77.88 27.66 -21.71
C ASP A 462 78.86 28.82 -21.46
N LYS A 463 80.08 28.69 -21.96
CA LYS A 463 81.22 29.58 -21.64
C LYS A 463 81.06 31.02 -22.15
N SER A 464 79.97 31.34 -22.83
CA SER A 464 79.70 32.64 -23.47
C SER A 464 78.53 33.45 -22.87
N ALA A 465 77.99 33.09 -21.70
CA ALA A 465 76.89 33.82 -21.08
C ALA A 465 77.22 34.31 -19.65
N GLU A 466 77.85 35.50 -19.52
CA GLU A 466 78.09 36.14 -18.21
C GLU A 466 76.81 36.35 -17.37
N ASN A 467 75.66 36.43 -18.02
CA ASN A 467 74.35 36.62 -17.36
C ASN A 467 73.87 35.39 -16.57
N ILE A 468 74.33 34.17 -16.88
CA ILE A 468 73.85 32.94 -16.19
C ILE A 468 74.42 32.85 -14.77
N ILE A 469 75.65 33.30 -14.55
CA ILE A 469 76.28 33.28 -13.21
C ILE A 469 75.55 34.21 -12.25
N GLN A 470 75.13 35.38 -12.71
CA GLN A 470 74.33 36.31 -11.90
C GLN A 470 72.97 35.71 -11.53
N VAL A 471 72.29 35.05 -12.47
CA VAL A 471 71.02 34.35 -12.20
C VAL A 471 71.21 33.23 -11.18
N LEU A 472 72.29 32.44 -11.27
CA LEU A 472 72.58 31.40 -10.28
C LEU A 472 72.91 31.96 -8.89
N GLU A 473 73.58 33.12 -8.80
CA GLU A 473 73.82 33.83 -7.53
C GLU A 473 72.51 34.36 -6.92
N GLU A 474 71.60 34.88 -7.75
CA GLU A 474 70.27 35.31 -7.32
C GLU A 474 69.39 34.12 -6.90
N ILE A 475 69.52 32.96 -7.55
CA ILE A 475 68.87 31.70 -7.12
C ILE A 475 69.40 31.26 -5.74
N ASP A 476 70.73 31.20 -5.56
CA ASP A 476 71.36 30.75 -4.30
C ASP A 476 71.07 31.70 -3.12
N THR A 477 70.91 32.99 -3.40
CA THR A 477 70.53 34.01 -2.40
C THR A 477 69.01 34.14 -2.21
N GLY A 478 68.20 33.32 -2.88
CA GLY A 478 66.74 33.28 -2.73
C GLY A 478 65.99 34.47 -3.35
N LYS A 479 66.62 35.17 -4.28
CA LYS A 479 66.10 36.38 -4.94
C LYS A 479 65.53 36.13 -6.34
N PHE A 480 65.70 34.94 -6.89
CA PHE A 480 65.23 34.59 -8.23
C PHE A 480 64.21 33.44 -8.19
N PRO A 481 62.97 33.64 -8.66
CA PRO A 481 62.00 32.56 -8.77
C PRO A 481 62.36 31.64 -9.94
N LEU A 482 62.40 30.33 -9.70
CA LEU A 482 62.54 29.32 -10.75
C LEU A 482 61.20 28.63 -10.96
N THR A 483 60.72 28.62 -12.21
CA THR A 483 59.48 27.93 -12.60
C THR A 483 59.74 26.92 -13.71
N SER A 484 59.11 25.75 -13.60
CA SER A 484 59.00 24.79 -14.70
C SER A 484 57.64 24.92 -15.37
N HIS A 485 57.63 25.07 -16.69
CA HIS A 485 56.43 25.13 -17.51
C HIS A 485 56.27 23.81 -18.27
N PHE A 486 55.14 23.15 -18.07
CA PHE A 486 54.85 21.86 -18.70
C PHE A 486 54.06 22.08 -19.98
N GLU A 487 54.48 21.42 -21.06
CA GLU A 487 53.86 21.57 -22.38
C GLU A 487 52.59 20.74 -22.58
N GLU A 488 52.36 19.74 -21.72
CA GLU A 488 51.18 18.88 -21.78
C GLU A 488 50.05 19.46 -20.94
N VAL A 489 48.84 19.41 -21.50
CA VAL A 489 47.62 19.81 -20.80
C VAL A 489 47.24 18.72 -19.80
N GLU A 490 47.09 19.09 -18.53
CA GLU A 490 46.63 18.17 -17.49
C GLU A 490 45.10 18.16 -17.39
N TYR A 491 44.55 17.00 -17.07
CA TYR A 491 43.12 16.79 -16.87
C TYR A 491 42.86 16.12 -15.52
N ILE A 492 41.70 16.39 -14.93
CA ILE A 492 41.24 15.72 -13.73
C ILE A 492 39.83 15.15 -13.93
N GLU A 493 39.60 13.95 -13.42
CA GLU A 493 38.26 13.37 -13.36
C GLU A 493 37.56 13.83 -12.08
N LEU A 494 36.38 14.42 -12.24
CA LEU A 494 35.55 14.87 -11.15
C LEU A 494 34.10 14.50 -11.43
N ILE A 495 33.54 13.61 -10.59
CA ILE A 495 32.13 13.19 -10.64
C ILE A 495 31.69 12.83 -12.08
N GLY A 496 32.48 11.98 -12.75
CA GLY A 496 32.20 11.53 -14.12
C GLY A 496 32.50 12.53 -15.23
N HIS A 497 33.02 13.72 -14.92
CA HIS A 497 33.47 14.70 -15.90
C HIS A 497 35.00 14.78 -15.96
N LYS A 498 35.54 14.85 -17.18
CA LYS A 498 36.96 15.12 -17.43
C LYS A 498 37.18 16.62 -17.61
N LEU A 499 37.82 17.26 -16.64
CA LEU A 499 38.03 18.71 -16.61
C LEU A 499 39.45 19.06 -17.05
N ASN A 500 39.58 20.06 -17.90
CA ASN A 500 40.87 20.57 -18.39
C ASN A 500 41.45 21.57 -17.38
N LEU A 501 42.56 21.22 -16.73
CA LEU A 501 43.22 22.12 -15.78
C LEU A 501 44.11 23.17 -16.48
N GLY A 502 44.56 22.89 -17.70
CA GLY A 502 45.50 23.71 -18.45
C GLY A 502 46.95 23.21 -18.34
N TYR A 503 47.89 24.10 -18.63
CA TYR A 503 49.33 23.83 -18.58
C TYR A 503 49.86 24.04 -17.17
N LYS A 504 50.50 23.02 -16.62
CA LYS A 504 51.05 23.06 -15.27
C LYS A 504 52.28 23.95 -15.18
N ILE A 505 52.35 24.73 -14.11
CA ILE A 505 53.50 25.57 -13.76
C ILE A 505 53.91 25.19 -12.34
N VAL A 506 55.18 24.87 -12.15
CA VAL A 506 55.74 24.52 -10.83
C VAL A 506 56.77 25.55 -10.44
N GLU A 507 56.46 26.36 -9.42
CA GLU A 507 57.37 27.30 -8.78
C GLU A 507 58.13 26.59 -7.64
N TYR A 508 59.45 26.61 -7.72
CA TYR A 508 60.32 25.99 -6.73
C TYR A 508 60.66 26.96 -5.61
N LEU A 509 60.46 26.53 -4.36
CA LEU A 509 60.70 27.34 -3.17
C LEU A 509 62.04 27.00 -2.52
N ASP A 510 62.65 27.98 -1.84
CA ASP A 510 63.86 27.84 -1.03
C ASP A 510 65.01 27.12 -1.75
N LEU A 511 65.41 27.62 -2.91
CA LEU A 511 66.43 27.00 -3.75
C LEU A 511 67.85 27.17 -3.19
N GLU A 512 68.73 26.22 -3.52
CA GLU A 512 70.19 26.33 -3.39
C GLU A 512 70.89 25.75 -4.61
N VAL A 513 72.09 26.27 -4.89
CA VAL A 513 73.01 25.68 -5.87
C VAL A 513 74.01 24.80 -5.13
N THR A 514 73.87 23.47 -5.23
CA THR A 514 74.61 22.53 -4.37
C THR A 514 76.12 22.51 -4.62
N ASN A 515 76.56 22.91 -5.81
CA ASN A 515 77.97 22.98 -6.20
C ASN A 515 78.43 24.44 -6.48
N TRP A 516 77.83 25.42 -5.80
CA TRP A 516 78.08 26.84 -6.04
C TRP A 516 79.57 27.23 -6.04
N ASP A 517 80.35 26.72 -5.10
CA ASP A 517 81.80 26.99 -5.01
C ASP A 517 82.58 26.46 -6.23
N SER A 518 82.18 25.32 -6.80
CA SER A 518 82.78 24.75 -8.02
C SER A 518 82.43 25.56 -9.26
N ILE A 519 81.19 26.06 -9.35
CA ILE A 519 80.72 26.93 -10.44
C ILE A 519 81.43 28.30 -10.39
N LYS A 520 81.48 28.94 -9.22
CA LYS A 520 82.14 30.23 -9.02
C LYS A 520 83.64 30.20 -9.35
N SER A 521 84.30 29.06 -9.11
CA SER A 521 85.71 28.83 -9.42
C SER A 521 85.98 28.32 -10.86
N LYS A 522 84.94 28.22 -11.71
CA LYS A 522 85.01 27.71 -13.10
C LYS A 522 85.58 26.29 -13.22
N ARG A 523 85.43 25.46 -12.18
CA ARG A 523 85.89 24.05 -12.16
C ARG A 523 84.88 23.09 -12.77
N GLU A 524 83.59 23.44 -12.65
CA GLU A 524 82.47 22.72 -13.24
C GLU A 524 81.68 23.69 -14.11
N ASN A 525 81.08 23.18 -15.20
CA ASN A 525 80.22 23.97 -16.09
C ASN A 525 78.74 23.58 -15.97
N VAL A 526 78.36 22.72 -15.01
CA VAL A 526 76.97 22.32 -14.78
C VAL A 526 76.62 22.69 -13.34
N ALA A 527 75.63 23.55 -13.14
CA ALA A 527 75.12 23.89 -11.81
C ALA A 527 73.99 22.92 -11.43
N PHE A 528 74.00 22.47 -10.18
CA PHE A 528 72.96 21.60 -9.64
C PHE A 528 72.09 22.38 -8.67
N VAL A 529 70.81 22.58 -9.00
CA VAL A 529 69.86 23.37 -8.22
C VAL A 529 68.84 22.45 -7.53
N LYS A 530 68.53 22.68 -6.25
CA LYS A 530 67.45 21.97 -5.54
C LYS A 530 66.75 22.85 -4.52
N SER A 531 65.53 22.44 -4.12
CA SER A 531 64.79 23.05 -3.00
C SER A 531 65.26 22.48 -1.65
N LYS A 532 65.57 23.34 -0.68
CA LYS A 532 65.93 22.99 0.70
C LYS A 532 64.76 22.37 1.46
N THR A 533 63.56 22.92 1.27
CA THR A 533 62.33 22.51 1.96
C THR A 533 61.56 21.42 1.22
N LYS A 534 61.95 21.14 -0.03
CA LYS A 534 61.22 20.25 -0.96
C LYS A 534 59.80 20.73 -1.26
N GLN A 535 59.48 21.98 -0.97
CA GLN A 535 58.17 22.56 -1.19
C GLN A 535 58.10 23.26 -2.56
N VAL A 536 56.96 23.14 -3.21
CA VAL A 536 56.65 23.82 -4.47
C VAL A 536 55.27 24.45 -4.39
N LYS A 537 55.07 25.50 -5.20
CA LYS A 537 53.73 25.96 -5.56
C LYS A 537 53.42 25.50 -6.97
N ILE A 538 52.23 24.95 -7.14
CA ILE A 538 51.72 24.47 -8.42
C ILE A 538 50.59 25.40 -8.84
N PHE A 539 50.66 25.88 -10.07
CA PHE A 539 49.64 26.67 -10.73
C PHE A 539 49.29 26.03 -12.06
N TYR A 540 48.18 26.46 -12.66
CA TYR A 540 47.84 26.09 -14.02
C TYR A 540 47.52 27.33 -14.84
N SER A 541 47.89 27.30 -16.12
CA SER A 541 47.65 28.36 -17.10
C SER A 541 46.76 27.85 -18.23
N SER A 542 45.84 28.68 -18.71
CA SER A 542 45.06 28.39 -19.92
C SER A 542 45.89 28.54 -21.21
N GLU A 543 46.96 29.32 -21.17
CA GLU A 543 47.86 29.57 -22.29
C GLU A 543 49.15 28.75 -22.19
N LYS A 544 49.63 28.28 -23.34
CA LYS A 544 50.93 27.62 -23.45
C LYS A 544 52.02 28.71 -23.37
N ASN A 545 52.77 28.70 -22.27
CA ASN A 545 53.88 29.62 -22.02
C ASN A 545 55.18 29.12 -22.64
#